data_AF-A0A661MZA6-F1
#
_entry.id   AF-A0A661MZA6-F1
#
_cell.length_a   1.000
_cell.length_b   1.000
_cell.length_c   1.000
_cell.angle_alpha   90.00
_cell.angle_beta   90.00
_cell.angle_gamma   90.00
#
_symmetry.space_group_name_H-M   'P 1'
#
loop_
_entity.id
_entity.type
_entity.pdbx_description
1 polymer ?
#
loop_
_entity_poly.entity_id
_entity_poly.type
_entity_poly.pdbx_seq_one_letter_code
_entity_poly.pdbx_strand_id
1 'polypeptide(L)'
;MQSPHALPRFFASSLVALFVLGLVLTLGACAGDDDRTPGPLAPVGIPDAEHGPSTPDDIDGDGVSNDSDNCPSVANADQRQACTFPSRPAQIGDVHVDGLARLNWYRASVGLDPVEHDPALSAGCALHNSYLVQLSQELGAPQLGHREDLSRPYASEEGNEAGIDSVLSLGQADIAQAVDGWMDTLYHRLPLIHPGLERVGIDYQTATIGGREQGWACILYRQGTVNGTPAPHPILWPPGDIVGTARQFGGNESPCPTVADPLGGGSCPASAAIPTLGLHGMGDIRDASGTYRNVETGAEIPLFATYWDGGPTPHEQMGYMDDHIAFVPAPGTSLETALYEVTMNATVGGAPTTYRWRFRTGRSLPDVGCDDLGMINTMETAHGIETGSIDGRICEFADMYRVTGSSTRTVRIEFEHGEGDLDLVALDASGAEVGMSNGQGNTEELTVAAGNFFQVFGFGGAMGAYILTVE
;
A
#
# COMPACT_ATOMS: atom_id res chain seq x y z
N MET A 1 50.17 41.50 43.30
CA MET A 1 50.70 42.54 42.40
C MET A 1 49.83 42.51 41.15
N GLN A 2 48.75 43.29 41.14
CA GLN A 2 48.60 44.51 40.33
C GLN A 2 48.80 44.27 38.82
N SER A 3 47.69 44.35 38.08
CA SER A 3 47.56 44.57 36.62
C SER A 3 48.18 45.92 36.20
N PRO A 4 47.94 46.50 34.99
CA PRO A 4 47.57 46.02 33.65
C PRO A 4 48.47 46.71 32.55
N HIS A 5 47.94 46.90 31.32
CA HIS A 5 48.35 47.80 30.21
C HIS A 5 48.97 47.09 28.99
N ALA A 6 48.75 47.47 27.74
CA ALA A 6 47.80 48.35 27.04
C ALA A 6 48.07 48.15 25.54
N LEU A 7 47.06 48.31 24.68
CA LEU A 7 47.23 48.52 23.24
C LEU A 7 47.94 49.87 22.96
N PRO A 8 48.52 50.04 21.76
CA PRO A 8 48.02 51.16 20.96
C PRO A 8 47.83 50.87 19.45
N ARG A 9 47.21 51.88 18.84
CA ARG A 9 46.46 52.02 17.59
C ARG A 9 47.31 52.42 16.36
N PHE A 10 46.82 51.99 15.19
CA PHE A 10 46.69 52.65 13.86
C PHE A 10 47.91 53.29 13.13
N PHE A 11 48.10 52.88 11.86
CA PHE A 11 48.24 53.79 10.70
C PHE A 11 47.71 53.12 9.42
N ALA A 12 47.19 53.93 8.51
CA ALA A 12 46.29 53.58 7.42
C ALA A 12 46.97 53.49 6.03
N SER A 13 46.20 52.89 5.10
CA SER A 13 46.15 53.13 3.64
C SER A 13 47.31 52.68 2.74
N SER A 14 47.02 51.75 1.82
CA SER A 14 46.69 52.12 0.42
C SER A 14 46.34 50.89 -0.45
N LEU A 15 45.28 51.07 -1.22
CA LEU A 15 44.82 50.29 -2.37
C LEU A 15 45.96 49.85 -3.32
N VAL A 16 45.96 48.60 -3.75
CA VAL A 16 46.22 48.21 -5.15
C VAL A 16 45.32 47.02 -5.49
N ALA A 17 44.35 47.25 -6.37
CA ALA A 17 43.59 46.22 -7.04
C ALA A 17 44.41 45.69 -8.23
N LEU A 18 44.54 44.36 -8.34
CA LEU A 18 44.96 43.72 -9.59
C LEU A 18 43.91 42.67 -9.97
N PHE A 19 43.12 43.03 -10.98
CA PHE A 19 42.28 42.13 -11.76
C PHE A 19 43.19 41.20 -12.58
N VAL A 20 43.12 39.90 -12.34
CA VAL A 20 43.66 38.89 -13.27
C VAL A 20 42.49 38.21 -13.94
N LEU A 21 42.31 38.57 -15.20
CA LEU A 21 41.36 37.99 -16.15
C LEU A 21 41.90 36.61 -16.58
N GLY A 22 41.36 35.54 -15.99
CA GLY A 22 41.60 34.15 -16.40
C GLY A 22 40.49 33.67 -17.34
N LEU A 23 40.78 33.70 -18.63
CA LEU A 23 39.99 33.09 -19.71
C LEU A 23 39.93 31.57 -19.49
N VAL A 24 38.76 31.03 -19.15
CA VAL A 24 38.51 29.58 -19.21
C VAL A 24 37.67 29.28 -20.45
N LEU A 25 38.28 28.59 -21.40
CA LEU A 25 37.64 28.04 -22.58
C LEU A 25 36.50 27.10 -22.18
N THR A 26 35.32 27.33 -22.73
CA THR A 26 34.23 26.36 -22.79
C THR A 26 34.62 25.22 -23.73
N LEU A 27 35.03 24.09 -23.16
CA LEU A 27 35.00 22.80 -23.84
C LEU A 27 33.75 22.07 -23.37
N GLY A 28 32.80 21.88 -24.30
CA GLY A 28 31.70 20.96 -24.11
C GLY A 28 32.24 19.55 -23.97
N ALA A 29 31.99 18.94 -22.82
CA ALA A 29 32.15 17.52 -22.60
C ALA A 29 30.75 16.94 -22.36
N CYS A 30 30.30 16.10 -23.31
CA CYS A 30 29.20 15.19 -23.08
C CYS A 30 29.75 13.98 -22.31
N ALA A 31 29.28 13.81 -21.07
CA ALA A 31 29.31 12.59 -20.27
C ALA A 31 28.12 12.76 -19.29
N GLY A 32 27.07 11.93 -19.24
CA GLY A 32 27.02 10.51 -19.53
C GLY A 32 27.43 9.74 -18.28
N ASP A 33 26.62 9.80 -17.22
CA ASP A 33 26.49 8.77 -16.20
C ASP A 33 25.13 8.95 -15.47
N ASP A 34 24.34 7.87 -15.53
CA ASP A 34 23.07 7.64 -14.85
C ASP A 34 23.26 7.73 -13.33
N ASP A 35 22.83 8.84 -12.72
CA ASP A 35 22.43 8.86 -11.32
C ASP A 35 20.90 8.81 -11.27
N ARG A 36 20.35 7.61 -11.42
CA ARG A 36 18.92 7.35 -11.15
C ARG A 36 18.74 7.10 -9.66
N THR A 37 19.09 8.06 -8.82
CA THR A 37 18.32 8.23 -7.59
C THR A 37 16.91 8.66 -8.01
N PRO A 38 15.85 7.90 -7.71
CA PRO A 38 14.51 8.43 -7.86
C PRO A 38 14.45 9.74 -7.07
N GLY A 39 14.09 10.84 -7.73
CA GLY A 39 13.79 12.07 -7.01
C GLY A 39 12.73 11.77 -5.94
N PRO A 40 12.66 12.57 -4.86
CA PRO A 40 11.61 12.40 -3.86
C PRO A 40 10.26 12.39 -4.59
N LEU A 41 9.51 11.31 -4.36
CA LEU A 41 8.15 11.13 -4.86
C LEU A 41 7.36 12.41 -4.52
N ALA A 42 6.64 12.96 -5.48
CA ALA A 42 5.68 14.03 -5.15
C ALA A 42 4.76 13.45 -4.06
N PRO A 43 4.59 14.14 -2.91
CA PRO A 43 3.68 13.66 -1.89
C PRO A 43 2.30 13.49 -2.53
N VAL A 44 1.56 12.45 -2.11
CA VAL A 44 0.10 12.44 -2.24
C VAL A 44 -0.38 13.82 -1.78
N GLY A 45 -1.28 14.46 -2.55
CA GLY A 45 -1.67 15.85 -2.35
C GLY A 45 -1.75 16.17 -0.85
N ILE A 46 -0.97 17.14 -0.39
CA ILE A 46 -1.13 17.60 0.98
C ILE A 46 -2.38 18.47 0.94
N PRO A 47 -3.43 18.16 1.72
CA PRO A 47 -4.67 18.93 1.67
C PRO A 47 -4.36 20.42 1.84
N ASP A 48 -4.84 21.26 0.93
CA ASP A 48 -4.74 22.70 1.09
C ASP A 48 -5.43 23.11 2.40
N ALA A 49 -4.80 23.99 3.17
CA ALA A 49 -5.30 24.40 4.49
C ALA A 49 -6.64 25.17 4.45
N GLU A 50 -7.09 25.57 3.26
CA GLU A 50 -8.38 26.24 3.04
C GLU A 50 -9.31 25.33 2.21
N HIS A 51 -10.02 24.44 2.89
CA HIS A 51 -11.15 23.71 2.31
C HIS A 51 -12.45 24.06 3.06
N GLY A 52 -13.54 24.15 2.31
CA GLY A 52 -14.90 24.25 2.82
C GLY A 52 -15.38 22.97 3.52
N PRO A 53 -16.66 22.93 3.91
CA PRO A 53 -17.24 21.73 4.49
C PRO A 53 -17.36 20.62 3.43
N SER A 54 -16.99 19.39 3.80
CA SER A 54 -17.24 18.19 2.99
C SER A 54 -18.74 18.02 2.70
N THR A 55 -19.07 17.78 1.43
CA THR A 55 -20.43 17.50 0.95
C THR A 55 -20.45 16.24 0.07
N PRO A 56 -21.63 15.69 -0.29
CA PRO A 56 -21.69 14.57 -1.22
C PRO A 56 -21.19 14.88 -2.65
N ASP A 57 -21.25 16.13 -3.09
CA ASP A 57 -20.88 16.54 -4.46
C ASP A 57 -19.43 17.06 -4.56
N ASP A 58 -18.81 17.36 -3.41
CA ASP A 58 -17.45 17.88 -3.21
C ASP A 58 -16.97 17.31 -1.87
N ILE A 59 -16.34 16.13 -1.92
CA ILE A 59 -16.12 15.30 -0.74
C ILE A 59 -14.97 15.77 0.15
N ASP A 60 -13.99 16.49 -0.40
CA ASP A 60 -12.88 17.09 0.35
C ASP A 60 -13.10 18.59 0.67
N GLY A 61 -14.07 19.23 0.01
CA GLY A 61 -14.49 20.60 0.26
C GLY A 61 -13.62 21.65 -0.43
N ASP A 62 -12.79 21.32 -1.41
CA ASP A 62 -11.88 22.27 -2.04
C ASP A 62 -12.56 23.25 -3.02
N GLY A 63 -13.85 23.04 -3.30
CA GLY A 63 -14.67 23.86 -4.20
C GLY A 63 -14.74 23.34 -5.64
N VAL A 64 -14.13 22.20 -5.94
CA VAL A 64 -14.23 21.45 -7.19
C VAL A 64 -15.16 20.25 -6.98
N SER A 65 -16.12 20.05 -7.88
CA SER A 65 -17.03 18.91 -7.76
C SER A 65 -16.31 17.60 -8.05
N ASN A 66 -16.67 16.50 -7.39
CA ASN A 66 -16.07 15.17 -7.54
C ASN A 66 -15.90 14.68 -8.99
N ASP A 67 -16.82 15.06 -9.89
CA ASP A 67 -16.80 14.65 -11.31
C ASP A 67 -15.77 15.41 -12.16
N SER A 68 -15.32 16.57 -11.67
CA SER A 68 -14.33 17.45 -12.32
C SER A 68 -13.03 17.54 -11.54
N ASP A 69 -12.93 16.80 -10.44
CA ASP A 69 -11.84 16.84 -9.48
C ASP A 69 -10.84 15.70 -9.74
N ASN A 70 -9.57 16.05 -9.84
CA ASN A 70 -8.47 15.15 -10.13
C ASN A 70 -7.98 14.37 -8.88
N CYS A 71 -8.47 14.70 -7.69
CA CYS A 71 -8.15 14.00 -6.46
C CYS A 71 -9.28 14.11 -5.41
N PRO A 72 -10.45 13.49 -5.62
CA PRO A 72 -11.65 13.89 -4.90
C PRO A 72 -11.61 13.78 -3.37
N SER A 73 -10.79 12.90 -2.80
CA SER A 73 -10.66 12.74 -1.36
C SER A 73 -9.57 13.62 -0.73
N VAL A 74 -8.90 14.49 -1.49
CA VAL A 74 -7.73 15.26 -1.05
C VAL A 74 -7.74 16.66 -1.65
N ALA A 75 -8.08 17.64 -0.80
CA ALA A 75 -8.32 19.01 -1.21
C ALA A 75 -7.13 19.65 -1.94
N ASN A 76 -7.35 20.08 -3.19
CA ASN A 76 -6.35 20.74 -4.03
C ASN A 76 -7.05 21.69 -5.03
N ALA A 77 -7.60 22.80 -4.55
CA ALA A 77 -8.51 23.67 -5.31
C ALA A 77 -7.93 24.20 -6.64
N ASP A 78 -6.61 24.21 -6.80
CA ASP A 78 -5.93 24.62 -8.05
C ASP A 78 -5.78 23.50 -9.09
N GLN A 79 -6.12 22.26 -8.71
CA GLN A 79 -6.14 21.04 -9.51
C GLN A 79 -4.77 20.73 -10.15
N ARG A 80 -3.68 21.11 -9.48
CA ARG A 80 -2.31 20.82 -9.94
C ARG A 80 -1.76 19.50 -9.40
N GLN A 81 -2.40 18.91 -8.39
CA GLN A 81 -1.94 17.70 -7.70
C GLN A 81 -2.96 16.57 -7.79
N ALA A 82 -2.91 15.75 -8.85
CA ALA A 82 -3.79 14.58 -8.93
C ALA A 82 -3.46 13.52 -7.85
N CYS A 83 -4.43 12.66 -7.54
CA CYS A 83 -4.26 11.48 -6.68
C CYS A 83 -3.27 10.48 -7.32
N THR A 84 -1.99 10.75 -7.16
CA THR A 84 -0.92 9.93 -7.72
C THR A 84 -0.32 9.09 -6.60
N PHE A 85 -0.58 7.79 -6.64
CA PHE A 85 0.07 6.85 -5.75
C PHE A 85 1.42 6.43 -6.32
N PRO A 86 2.43 6.23 -5.46
CA PRO A 86 3.67 5.61 -5.93
C PRO A 86 3.39 4.22 -6.49
N SER A 87 4.18 3.78 -7.48
CA SER A 87 4.14 2.38 -7.91
C SER A 87 4.58 1.47 -6.77
N ARG A 88 3.97 0.28 -6.66
CA ARG A 88 4.41 -0.74 -5.69
C ARG A 88 5.92 -1.01 -5.92
N PRO A 89 6.74 -1.00 -4.86
CA PRO A 89 8.17 -1.26 -5.02
C PRO A 89 8.41 -2.70 -5.46
N ALA A 90 9.33 -2.88 -6.42
CA ALA A 90 9.81 -4.20 -6.80
C ALA A 90 10.66 -4.79 -5.67
N GLN A 91 10.47 -6.08 -5.39
CA GLN A 91 11.29 -6.79 -4.42
C GLN A 91 12.65 -7.15 -5.03
N ILE A 92 13.73 -6.98 -4.28
CA ILE A 92 15.09 -7.30 -4.69
C ILE A 92 15.68 -8.49 -3.93
N GLY A 93 14.93 -9.07 -2.98
CA GLY A 93 15.30 -10.24 -2.18
C GLY A 93 16.07 -9.91 -0.90
N ASP A 94 16.19 -8.63 -0.54
CA ASP A 94 16.76 -8.21 0.74
C ASP A 94 15.62 -7.84 1.70
N VAL A 95 15.54 -8.56 2.82
CA VAL A 95 14.45 -8.42 3.79
C VAL A 95 14.33 -7.00 4.33
N HIS A 96 15.45 -6.33 4.61
CA HIS A 96 15.43 -4.99 5.17
C HIS A 96 15.00 -3.97 4.12
N VAL A 97 15.52 -4.08 2.89
CA VAL A 97 15.17 -3.17 1.79
C VAL A 97 13.72 -3.38 1.35
N ASP A 98 13.29 -4.61 1.13
CA ASP A 98 11.96 -4.93 0.62
C ASP A 98 10.88 -4.58 1.64
N GLY A 99 11.12 -4.91 2.92
CA GLY A 99 10.21 -4.55 4.02
C GLY A 99 10.09 -3.04 4.21
N LEU A 100 11.22 -2.32 4.21
CA LEU A 100 11.23 -0.87 4.38
C LEU A 100 10.58 -0.16 3.19
N ALA A 101 10.90 -0.58 1.97
CA ALA A 101 10.30 -0.03 0.75
C ALA A 101 8.78 -0.24 0.76
N ARG A 102 8.31 -1.44 1.14
CA ARG A 102 6.88 -1.73 1.19
C ARG A 102 6.15 -0.93 2.27
N LEU A 103 6.73 -0.79 3.46
CA LEU A 103 6.18 0.07 4.52
C LEU A 103 6.11 1.53 4.07
N ASN A 104 7.21 2.05 3.50
CA ASN A 104 7.26 3.43 3.02
C ASN A 104 6.33 3.70 1.85
N TRP A 105 6.03 2.70 1.02
CA TRP A 105 4.99 2.81 0.01
C TRP A 105 3.60 3.06 0.62
N TYR A 106 3.25 2.32 1.68
CA TYR A 106 1.99 2.54 2.39
C TYR A 106 1.96 3.90 3.10
N ARG A 107 3.06 4.28 3.75
CA ARG A 107 3.19 5.60 4.42
C ARG A 107 3.02 6.74 3.41
N ALA A 108 3.71 6.67 2.28
CA ALA A 108 3.57 7.65 1.20
C ALA A 108 2.13 7.69 0.65
N SER A 109 1.47 6.53 0.51
CA SER A 109 0.08 6.44 0.04
C SER A 109 -0.92 7.15 0.96
N VAL A 110 -0.59 7.30 2.24
CA VAL A 110 -1.39 8.09 3.21
C VAL A 110 -0.74 9.44 3.55
N GLY A 111 0.16 9.96 2.71
CA GLY A 111 0.75 11.29 2.87
C GLY A 111 1.75 11.45 4.02
N LEU A 112 2.29 10.35 4.55
CA LEU A 112 3.28 10.37 5.63
C LEU A 112 4.71 10.28 5.12
N ASP A 113 5.62 10.92 5.87
CA ASP A 113 7.06 10.83 5.63
C ASP A 113 7.57 9.38 5.73
N PRO A 114 8.58 9.01 4.93
CA PRO A 114 9.19 7.69 5.02
C PRO A 114 9.92 7.51 6.36
N VAL A 115 9.98 6.26 6.82
CA VAL A 115 10.80 5.84 7.96
C VAL A 115 12.14 5.30 7.51
N GLU A 116 13.10 5.33 8.43
CA GLU A 116 14.43 4.78 8.22
C GLU A 116 14.57 3.38 8.82
N HIS A 117 15.43 2.56 8.21
CA HIS A 117 15.85 1.29 8.80
C HIS A 117 16.84 1.54 9.95
N ASP A 118 16.60 0.92 11.10
CA ASP A 118 17.52 0.92 12.23
C ASP A 118 18.09 -0.50 12.45
N PRO A 119 19.39 -0.71 12.14
CA PRO A 119 20.03 -2.01 12.30
C PRO A 119 20.03 -2.54 13.74
N ALA A 120 20.03 -1.68 14.77
CA ALA A 120 19.98 -2.12 16.16
C ALA A 120 18.59 -2.68 16.50
N LEU A 121 17.52 -2.02 16.04
CA LEU A 121 16.16 -2.54 16.21
C LEU A 121 15.95 -3.84 15.42
N SER A 122 16.55 -3.97 14.22
CA SER A 122 16.56 -5.22 13.46
C SER A 122 17.24 -6.36 14.21
N ALA A 123 18.32 -6.10 14.95
CA ALA A 123 18.99 -7.11 15.76
C ALA A 123 18.06 -7.68 16.85
N GLY A 124 17.26 -6.81 17.50
CA GLY A 124 16.22 -7.24 18.44
C GLY A 124 15.15 -8.13 17.78
N CYS A 125 14.63 -7.72 16.63
CA CYS A 125 13.69 -8.55 15.85
C CYS A 125 14.29 -9.92 15.48
N ALA A 126 15.56 -9.95 15.07
CA ALA A 126 16.26 -11.19 14.71
C ALA A 126 16.39 -12.14 15.91
N LEU A 127 16.70 -11.63 17.10
CA LEU A 127 16.72 -12.42 18.34
C LEU A 127 15.33 -13.01 18.64
N HIS A 128 14.28 -12.21 18.51
CA HIS A 128 12.91 -12.65 18.79
C HIS A 128 12.42 -13.72 17.80
N ASN A 129 12.63 -13.50 16.50
CA ASN A 129 12.29 -14.48 15.47
C ASN A 129 13.08 -15.79 15.67
N SER A 130 14.36 -15.70 16.03
CA SER A 130 15.17 -16.88 16.36
C SER A 130 14.66 -17.64 17.60
N TYR A 131 14.12 -16.95 18.60
CA TYR A 131 13.42 -17.57 19.71
C TYR A 131 12.16 -18.32 19.23
N LEU A 132 11.32 -17.67 18.41
CA LEU A 132 10.08 -18.28 17.90
C LEU A 132 10.35 -19.51 17.02
N VAL A 133 11.39 -19.45 16.19
CA VAL A 133 11.83 -20.60 15.38
C VAL A 133 12.25 -21.77 16.27
N GLN A 134 13.11 -21.52 17.27
CA GLN A 134 13.59 -22.58 18.18
C GLN A 134 12.46 -23.16 19.04
N LEU A 135 11.57 -22.30 19.54
CA LEU A 135 10.38 -22.72 20.28
C LEU A 135 9.48 -23.60 19.40
N SER A 136 9.27 -23.21 18.14
CA SER A 136 8.46 -23.97 17.18
C SER A 136 9.06 -25.33 16.85
N GLN A 137 10.39 -25.42 16.74
CA GLN A 137 11.10 -26.68 16.54
C GLN A 137 10.98 -27.60 17.76
N GLU A 138 11.17 -27.05 18.96
CA GLU A 138 11.06 -27.81 20.20
C GLU A 138 9.65 -28.37 20.42
N LEU A 139 8.62 -27.57 20.14
CA LEU A 139 7.22 -27.97 20.30
C LEU A 139 6.66 -28.74 19.10
N GLY A 140 7.39 -28.80 17.98
CA GLY A 140 6.98 -29.48 16.75
C GLY A 140 5.79 -28.83 16.03
N ALA A 141 5.44 -27.59 16.37
CA ALA A 141 4.33 -26.84 15.80
C ALA A 141 4.67 -25.34 15.75
N PRO A 142 4.23 -24.60 14.71
CA PRO A 142 4.52 -23.16 14.60
C PRO A 142 4.00 -22.38 15.80
N GLN A 143 4.84 -21.51 16.36
CA GLN A 143 4.53 -20.63 17.47
C GLN A 143 4.62 -19.17 17.05
N LEU A 144 3.70 -18.35 17.55
CA LEU A 144 3.70 -16.91 17.40
C LEU A 144 3.26 -16.29 18.72
N GLY A 145 4.00 -15.30 19.21
CA GLY A 145 3.64 -14.57 20.41
C GLY A 145 4.68 -13.53 20.77
N HIS A 146 4.22 -12.41 21.33
CA HIS A 146 5.07 -11.26 21.65
C HIS A 146 6.06 -11.47 22.80
N ARG A 147 5.84 -12.47 23.66
CA ARG A 147 6.64 -12.66 24.88
C ARG A 147 7.47 -13.92 24.81
N GLU A 148 8.71 -13.83 25.28
CA GLU A 148 9.57 -14.97 25.46
C GLU A 148 9.46 -15.53 26.88
N ASP A 149 9.63 -16.85 27.01
CA ASP A 149 9.91 -17.49 28.28
C ASP A 149 11.42 -17.43 28.54
N LEU A 150 11.85 -16.43 29.33
CA LEU A 150 13.26 -16.17 29.66
C LEU A 150 13.94 -17.30 30.44
N SER A 151 13.21 -18.35 30.84
CA SER A 151 13.83 -19.56 31.40
C SER A 151 14.45 -20.46 30.33
N ARG A 152 14.11 -20.25 29.05
CA ARG A 152 14.64 -21.02 27.92
C ARG A 152 16.05 -20.55 27.57
N PRO A 153 16.99 -21.48 27.24
CA PRO A 153 18.40 -21.16 27.04
C PRO A 153 18.69 -20.32 25.78
N TYR A 154 17.70 -20.18 24.90
CA TYR A 154 17.77 -19.41 23.65
C TYR A 154 16.91 -18.13 23.69
N ALA A 155 16.26 -17.83 24.81
CA ALA A 155 15.56 -16.57 25.02
C ALA A 155 16.54 -15.46 25.44
N SER A 156 16.16 -14.22 25.19
CA SER A 156 16.95 -13.04 25.59
C SER A 156 16.05 -11.90 26.05
N GLU A 157 16.56 -11.05 26.95
CA GLU A 157 15.81 -9.86 27.37
C GLU A 157 15.55 -8.92 26.19
N GLU A 158 16.55 -8.74 25.32
CA GLU A 158 16.48 -7.91 24.11
C GLU A 158 15.47 -8.44 23.08
N GLY A 159 15.50 -9.75 22.78
CA GLY A 159 14.50 -10.39 21.92
C GLY A 159 13.09 -10.31 22.51
N ASN A 160 12.94 -10.49 23.83
CA ASN A 160 11.65 -10.35 24.49
C ASN A 160 11.10 -8.91 24.43
N GLU A 161 11.95 -7.90 24.59
CA GLU A 161 11.55 -6.50 24.43
C GLU A 161 11.15 -6.22 22.98
N ALA A 162 11.95 -6.69 22.01
CA ALA A 162 11.63 -6.57 20.58
C ALA A 162 10.29 -7.22 20.23
N GLY A 163 10.01 -8.41 20.78
CA GLY A 163 8.73 -9.10 20.62
C GLY A 163 7.55 -8.27 21.14
N ILE A 164 7.68 -7.64 22.31
CA ILE A 164 6.62 -6.82 22.93
C ILE A 164 6.35 -5.52 22.15
N ASP A 165 7.38 -4.98 21.51
CA ASP A 165 7.39 -3.65 20.86
C ASP A 165 7.24 -3.70 19.33
N SER A 166 6.93 -4.87 18.79
CA SER A 166 6.79 -5.12 17.36
C SER A 166 5.38 -5.53 16.94
N VAL A 167 5.15 -5.49 15.62
CA VAL A 167 4.12 -6.29 14.96
C VAL A 167 4.76 -7.58 14.45
N LEU A 168 4.04 -8.69 14.58
CA LEU A 168 4.54 -10.03 14.28
C LEU A 168 3.61 -10.74 13.29
N SER A 169 4.18 -11.56 12.41
CA SER A 169 3.42 -12.34 11.43
C SER A 169 4.04 -13.72 11.27
N LEU A 170 3.18 -14.70 10.96
CA LEU A 170 3.55 -16.09 10.73
C LEU A 170 2.89 -16.61 9.45
N GLY A 171 3.67 -17.29 8.62
CA GLY A 171 3.17 -18.05 7.47
C GLY A 171 3.14 -17.29 6.15
N GLN A 172 3.53 -16.01 6.15
CA GLN A 172 3.71 -15.24 4.92
C GLN A 172 5.00 -15.65 4.21
N ALA A 173 5.01 -15.62 2.87
CA ALA A 173 6.14 -16.12 2.08
C ALA A 173 7.36 -15.19 2.08
N ASP A 174 7.13 -13.90 2.36
CA ASP A 174 8.17 -12.87 2.42
C ASP A 174 7.74 -11.72 3.35
N ILE A 175 8.67 -10.78 3.58
CA ILE A 175 8.43 -9.61 4.43
C ILE A 175 7.43 -8.62 3.83
N ALA A 176 7.36 -8.48 2.50
CA ALA A 176 6.44 -7.55 1.85
C ALA A 176 4.99 -8.03 1.99
N GLN A 177 4.73 -9.33 1.87
CA GLN A 177 3.45 -9.96 2.16
C GLN A 177 3.08 -9.84 3.64
N ALA A 178 4.05 -9.89 4.55
CA ALA A 178 3.80 -9.62 5.96
C ALA A 178 3.37 -8.17 6.20
N VAL A 179 4.01 -7.20 5.53
CA VAL A 179 3.57 -5.79 5.55
C VAL A 179 2.15 -5.67 5.01
N ASP A 180 1.83 -6.28 3.87
CA ASP A 180 0.48 -6.28 3.30
C ASP A 180 -0.56 -6.81 4.30
N GLY A 181 -0.25 -7.95 4.92
CA GLY A 181 -1.09 -8.57 5.93
C GLY A 181 -1.31 -7.69 7.16
N TRP A 182 -0.28 -7.02 7.68
CA TRP A 182 -0.46 -6.10 8.82
C TRP A 182 -1.30 -4.88 8.44
N MET A 183 -1.10 -4.34 7.25
CA MET A 183 -1.85 -3.18 6.75
C MET A 183 -3.35 -3.50 6.56
N ASP A 184 -3.71 -4.75 6.29
CA ASP A 184 -5.10 -5.20 6.19
C ASP A 184 -5.79 -5.45 7.55
N THR A 185 -5.04 -5.39 8.65
CA THR A 185 -5.57 -5.51 10.03
C THR A 185 -5.74 -4.14 10.70
N LEU A 186 -6.56 -4.02 11.74
CA LEU A 186 -6.83 -2.74 12.39
C LEU A 186 -5.62 -2.26 13.21
N TYR A 187 -5.33 -2.96 14.30
CA TYR A 187 -4.36 -2.66 15.33
C TYR A 187 -2.91 -2.80 14.88
N HIS A 188 -2.56 -3.71 13.96
CA HIS A 188 -1.17 -3.74 13.45
C HIS A 188 -0.89 -2.59 12.47
N ARG A 189 -1.92 -2.12 11.75
CA ARG A 189 -1.77 -0.98 10.84
C ARG A 189 -1.47 0.31 11.59
N LEU A 190 -2.23 0.63 12.65
CA LEU A 190 -2.15 1.92 13.36
C LEU A 190 -0.71 2.33 13.71
N PRO A 191 0.15 1.49 14.31
CA PRO A 191 1.52 1.88 14.62
C PRO A 191 2.41 2.07 13.39
N LEU A 192 2.17 1.35 12.29
CA LEU A 192 2.99 1.39 11.07
C LEU A 192 2.78 2.68 10.26
N ILE A 193 1.57 3.24 10.32
CA ILE A 193 1.22 4.55 9.76
C ILE A 193 1.05 5.62 10.85
N HIS A 194 1.68 5.42 12.00
CA HIS A 194 1.74 6.48 13.02
C HIS A 194 2.61 7.64 12.48
N PRO A 195 2.19 8.92 12.60
CA PRO A 195 2.92 10.05 12.04
C PRO A 195 4.28 10.26 12.72
N GLY A 196 4.38 9.98 14.02
CA GLY A 196 5.63 10.01 14.77
C GLY A 196 6.56 8.81 14.59
N LEU A 197 6.22 7.81 13.77
CA LEU A 197 7.17 6.73 13.49
C LEU A 197 8.29 7.28 12.61
N GLU A 198 9.54 7.19 13.09
CA GLU A 198 10.73 7.67 12.39
C GLU A 198 11.64 6.53 11.93
N ARG A 199 11.71 5.44 12.73
CA ARG A 199 12.63 4.32 12.50
C ARG A 199 11.98 2.98 12.79
N VAL A 200 12.43 1.94 12.09
CA VAL A 200 11.97 0.56 12.31
C VAL A 200 13.10 -0.45 12.27
N GLY A 201 12.99 -1.47 13.10
CA GLY A 201 13.73 -2.73 12.94
C GLY A 201 12.90 -3.71 12.12
N ILE A 202 13.51 -4.39 11.17
CA ILE A 202 12.86 -5.38 10.30
C ILE A 202 13.65 -6.68 10.33
N ASP A 203 12.99 -7.82 10.52
CA ASP A 203 13.58 -9.15 10.35
C ASP A 203 12.56 -10.14 9.78
N TYR A 204 13.06 -11.12 9.03
CA TYR A 204 12.27 -12.23 8.50
C TYR A 204 13.12 -13.50 8.52
N GLN A 205 12.60 -14.56 9.13
CA GLN A 205 13.28 -15.86 9.21
C GLN A 205 12.34 -16.97 8.76
N THR A 206 12.90 -17.97 8.08
CA THR A 206 12.15 -19.18 7.71
C THR A 206 12.67 -20.42 8.41
N ALA A 207 11.77 -21.36 8.68
CA ALA A 207 12.12 -22.68 9.17
C ALA A 207 11.09 -23.72 8.74
N THR A 208 11.52 -24.97 8.57
CA THR A 208 10.59 -26.09 8.33
C THR A 208 10.06 -26.62 9.65
N ILE A 209 8.76 -26.48 9.90
CA ILE A 209 8.07 -27.02 11.07
C ILE A 209 6.97 -27.97 10.60
N GLY A 210 6.92 -29.18 11.16
CA GLY A 210 5.90 -30.17 10.77
C GLY A 210 5.93 -30.54 9.29
N GLY A 211 7.09 -30.42 8.63
CA GLY A 211 7.26 -30.74 7.21
C GLY A 211 6.79 -29.66 6.22
N ARG A 212 6.49 -28.45 6.70
CA ARG A 212 6.17 -27.28 5.87
C ARG A 212 7.11 -26.13 6.21
N GLU A 213 7.52 -25.38 5.19
CA GLU A 213 8.22 -24.11 5.40
C GLU A 213 7.25 -23.09 6.03
N GLN A 214 7.75 -22.31 6.97
CA GLN A 214 7.03 -21.26 7.68
C GLN A 214 7.93 -20.03 7.71
N GLY A 215 7.34 -18.83 7.63
CA GLY A 215 8.04 -17.56 7.74
C GLY A 215 7.58 -16.76 8.95
N TRP A 216 8.52 -16.25 9.75
CA TRP A 216 8.28 -15.33 10.86
C TRP A 216 8.77 -13.95 10.46
N ALA A 217 7.89 -12.96 10.54
CA ALA A 217 8.21 -11.56 10.25
C ALA A 217 8.07 -10.72 11.51
N CYS A 218 8.97 -9.76 11.67
CA CYS A 218 8.97 -8.79 12.77
C CYS A 218 9.23 -7.38 12.23
N ILE A 219 8.39 -6.42 12.61
CA ILE A 219 8.69 -5.00 12.52
C ILE A 219 8.63 -4.38 13.91
N LEU A 220 9.79 -4.03 14.47
CA LEU A 220 9.93 -3.33 15.74
C LEU A 220 9.76 -1.83 15.48
N TYR A 221 8.63 -1.28 15.91
CA TYR A 221 8.25 0.11 15.64
C TYR A 221 8.36 0.98 16.89
N ARG A 222 8.05 0.47 18.08
CA ARG A 222 7.73 1.32 19.23
C ARG A 222 8.88 2.21 19.67
N GLN A 223 10.11 1.68 19.69
CA GLN A 223 11.31 2.45 20.06
C GLN A 223 11.69 3.51 19.02
N GLY A 224 11.23 3.35 17.78
CA GLY A 224 11.38 4.32 16.71
C GLY A 224 10.23 5.31 16.57
N THR A 225 9.22 5.24 17.46
CA THR A 225 8.07 6.16 17.46
C THR A 225 8.26 7.29 18.46
N VAL A 226 8.16 8.53 17.98
CA VAL A 226 8.00 9.73 18.80
C VAL A 226 6.52 9.94 19.09
N ASN A 227 6.10 9.65 20.32
CA ASN A 227 4.71 9.81 20.74
C ASN A 227 4.29 11.29 20.79
N GLY A 228 3.03 11.56 20.47
CA GLY A 228 2.46 12.91 20.47
C GLY A 228 2.88 13.78 19.29
N THR A 229 3.57 13.22 18.29
CA THR A 229 3.81 13.88 17.01
C THR A 229 2.48 14.08 16.29
N PRO A 230 2.06 15.32 16.00
CA PRO A 230 0.82 15.58 15.29
C PRO A 230 0.89 15.06 13.84
N ALA A 231 -0.23 14.59 13.30
CA ALA A 231 -0.30 14.31 11.87
C ALA A 231 -0.35 15.62 11.06
N PRO A 232 0.29 15.66 9.88
CA PRO A 232 0.24 16.84 9.00
C PRO A 232 -1.17 17.08 8.44
N HIS A 233 -1.98 16.02 8.34
CA HIS A 233 -3.36 16.02 7.86
C HIS A 233 -4.06 14.74 8.38
N PRO A 234 -5.39 14.60 8.21
CA PRO A 234 -6.08 13.37 8.59
C PRO A 234 -5.53 12.17 7.80
N ILE A 235 -5.28 11.06 8.49
CA ILE A 235 -4.74 9.83 7.90
C ILE A 235 -5.92 8.92 7.54
N LEU A 236 -6.20 8.78 6.25
CA LEU A 236 -7.32 8.00 5.73
C LEU A 236 -6.90 6.57 5.38
N TRP A 237 -7.68 5.58 5.81
CA TRP A 237 -7.49 4.19 5.39
C TRP A 237 -8.83 3.52 4.99
N PRO A 238 -8.88 2.74 3.90
CA PRO A 238 -7.90 2.72 2.81
C PRO A 238 -7.59 4.15 2.31
N PRO A 239 -6.40 4.39 1.74
CA PRO A 239 -6.05 5.72 1.27
C PRO A 239 -7.12 6.30 0.33
N GLY A 240 -7.41 7.59 0.45
CA GLY A 240 -8.43 8.26 -0.35
C GLY A 240 -8.14 8.16 -1.84
N ASP A 241 -9.11 7.72 -2.63
CA ASP A 241 -9.05 7.43 -4.07
C ASP A 241 -8.10 6.30 -4.50
N ILE A 242 -7.58 5.50 -3.56
CA ILE A 242 -6.79 4.32 -3.92
C ILE A 242 -7.64 3.31 -4.70
N VAL A 243 -6.99 2.63 -5.65
CA VAL A 243 -7.56 1.50 -6.41
C VAL A 243 -6.93 0.18 -5.96
N GLY A 244 -7.67 -0.92 -6.08
CA GLY A 244 -7.14 -2.25 -5.80
C GLY A 244 -6.95 -2.57 -4.32
N THR A 245 -7.63 -1.88 -3.40
CA THR A 245 -7.51 -2.20 -1.97
C THR A 245 -8.19 -3.54 -1.62
N ALA A 246 -7.74 -4.13 -0.50
CA ALA A 246 -8.30 -5.36 0.03
C ALA A 246 -9.81 -5.26 0.27
N ARG A 247 -10.52 -6.35 -0.05
CA ARG A 247 -11.98 -6.47 0.15
C ARG A 247 -12.36 -6.88 1.58
N GLN A 248 -11.41 -7.39 2.35
CA GLN A 248 -11.70 -8.12 3.57
C GLN A 248 -10.62 -7.86 4.63
N PHE A 249 -11.06 -7.73 5.87
CA PHE A 249 -10.24 -7.99 7.05
C PHE A 249 -10.25 -9.51 7.31
N GLY A 250 -9.09 -10.15 7.20
CA GLY A 250 -8.96 -11.61 7.19
C GLY A 250 -9.19 -12.33 8.52
N GLY A 251 -9.37 -11.62 9.64
CA GLY A 251 -9.59 -12.25 10.94
C GLY A 251 -8.33 -12.84 11.61
N ASN A 252 -7.14 -12.46 11.14
CA ASN A 252 -5.86 -12.87 11.72
C ASN A 252 -5.28 -11.73 12.57
N GLU A 253 -5.99 -11.38 13.65
CA GLU A 253 -5.61 -10.27 14.52
C GLU A 253 -5.91 -10.56 15.99
N SER A 254 -5.00 -10.13 16.86
CA SER A 254 -5.18 -10.15 18.30
C SER A 254 -4.57 -8.88 18.90
N PRO A 255 -5.35 -8.02 19.60
CA PRO A 255 -6.78 -8.08 19.91
C PRO A 255 -7.71 -8.21 18.69
N CYS A 256 -8.93 -8.72 18.87
CA CYS A 256 -9.87 -8.89 17.75
C CYS A 256 -10.89 -7.75 17.66
N PRO A 257 -10.94 -6.96 16.58
CA PRO A 257 -11.88 -5.84 16.50
C PRO A 257 -13.34 -6.29 16.23
N THR A 258 -13.55 -7.47 15.66
CA THR A 258 -14.86 -7.95 15.20
C THR A 258 -15.64 -8.76 16.24
N VAL A 259 -15.29 -8.60 17.53
CA VAL A 259 -15.98 -9.23 18.67
C VAL A 259 -16.28 -8.19 19.75
N ALA A 260 -17.22 -8.51 20.64
CA ALA A 260 -17.69 -7.56 21.66
C ALA A 260 -16.64 -7.24 22.75
N ASP A 261 -15.74 -8.19 23.03
CA ASP A 261 -14.59 -8.00 23.91
C ASP A 261 -13.32 -8.29 23.10
N PRO A 262 -12.70 -7.27 22.48
CA PRO A 262 -11.48 -7.42 21.70
C PRO A 262 -10.32 -8.06 22.47
N LEU A 263 -10.30 -7.93 23.80
CA LEU A 263 -9.22 -8.40 24.67
C LEU A 263 -9.47 -9.76 25.29
N GLY A 264 -10.72 -10.27 25.20
CA GLY A 264 -11.15 -11.50 25.84
C GLY A 264 -10.48 -12.78 25.31
N GLY A 265 -9.72 -12.66 24.21
CA GLY A 265 -9.08 -13.78 23.52
C GLY A 265 -10.09 -14.66 22.77
N GLY A 266 -9.65 -15.31 21.68
CA GLY A 266 -10.51 -16.20 20.89
C GLY A 266 -10.31 -16.06 19.38
N SER A 267 -11.17 -16.73 18.61
CA SER A 267 -11.19 -16.58 17.15
C SER A 267 -11.61 -15.17 16.77
N CYS A 268 -10.94 -14.58 15.78
CA CYS A 268 -11.34 -13.29 15.24
C CYS A 268 -12.08 -13.49 13.91
N PRO A 269 -13.41 -13.30 13.86
CA PRO A 269 -14.15 -13.46 12.62
C PRO A 269 -13.72 -12.45 11.56
N ALA A 270 -13.54 -12.92 10.34
CA ALA A 270 -13.30 -12.03 9.20
C ALA A 270 -14.53 -11.13 8.94
N SER A 271 -14.29 -9.95 8.37
CA SER A 271 -15.31 -8.98 7.98
C SER A 271 -14.87 -8.25 6.71
N ALA A 272 -15.71 -7.38 6.15
CA ALA A 272 -15.26 -6.42 5.14
C ALA A 272 -14.08 -5.59 5.67
N ALA A 273 -13.28 -5.03 4.76
CA ALA A 273 -12.14 -4.18 5.13
C ALA A 273 -12.60 -3.05 6.07
N ILE A 274 -11.79 -2.76 7.08
CA ILE A 274 -12.09 -1.83 8.18
C ILE A 274 -11.51 -0.45 7.83
N PRO A 275 -12.34 0.51 7.39
CA PRO A 275 -11.86 1.87 7.17
C PRO A 275 -11.57 2.57 8.50
N THR A 276 -10.49 3.35 8.51
CA THR A 276 -10.00 4.07 9.69
C THR A 276 -9.59 5.49 9.36
N LEU A 277 -9.77 6.38 10.34
CA LEU A 277 -9.36 7.77 10.31
C LEU A 277 -8.40 8.02 11.48
N GLY A 278 -7.18 8.50 11.20
CA GLY A 278 -6.21 8.92 12.23
C GLY A 278 -6.09 10.45 12.28
N LEU A 279 -6.17 11.02 13.49
CA LEU A 279 -6.28 12.47 13.70
C LEU A 279 -5.10 13.09 14.48
N HIS A 280 -4.29 12.30 15.18
CA HIS A 280 -3.05 12.67 15.89
C HIS A 280 -2.83 14.16 16.14
N GLY A 281 -3.20 14.63 17.34
CA GLY A 281 -2.98 16.02 17.74
C GLY A 281 -4.00 17.04 17.22
N MET A 282 -5.05 16.60 16.49
CA MET A 282 -6.18 17.46 16.09
C MET A 282 -7.23 17.68 17.19
N GLY A 283 -7.13 16.97 18.31
CA GLY A 283 -7.93 17.16 19.52
C GLY A 283 -8.85 15.97 19.86
N ASP A 284 -9.43 16.00 21.06
CA ASP A 284 -10.29 14.92 21.59
C ASP A 284 -11.40 14.52 20.61
N ILE A 285 -11.61 13.22 20.46
CA ILE A 285 -12.66 12.63 19.62
C ILE A 285 -13.88 12.29 20.50
N ARG A 286 -15.09 12.70 20.08
CA ARG A 286 -16.37 12.33 20.70
C ARG A 286 -17.43 12.06 19.66
N ASP A 287 -18.45 11.29 20.05
CA ASP A 287 -19.70 11.09 19.28
C ASP A 287 -19.50 10.61 17.83
N ALA A 288 -18.54 9.70 17.62
CA ALA A 288 -18.22 9.18 16.28
C ALA A 288 -19.38 8.34 15.71
N SER A 289 -19.75 8.61 14.45
CA SER A 289 -20.82 7.93 13.72
C SER A 289 -20.68 8.14 12.21
N GLY A 290 -21.48 7.47 11.39
CA GLY A 290 -21.53 7.76 9.96
C GLY A 290 -21.93 6.56 9.12
N THR A 291 -21.49 6.57 7.86
CA THR A 291 -21.87 5.57 6.86
C THR A 291 -20.67 5.03 6.11
N TYR A 292 -20.81 3.79 5.64
CA TYR A 292 -19.85 3.11 4.78
C TYR A 292 -20.65 2.39 3.71
N ARG A 293 -20.50 2.76 2.44
CA ARG A 293 -21.42 2.30 1.38
C ARG A 293 -20.74 2.03 0.05
N ASN A 294 -21.30 1.11 -0.70
CA ASN A 294 -21.02 0.96 -2.12
C ASN A 294 -21.68 2.14 -2.86
N VAL A 295 -20.90 2.94 -3.58
CA VAL A 295 -21.36 4.14 -4.29
C VAL A 295 -22.25 3.78 -5.48
N GLU A 296 -21.95 2.67 -6.14
CA GLU A 296 -22.62 2.23 -7.37
C GLU A 296 -24.04 1.70 -7.07
N THR A 297 -24.21 0.98 -5.97
CA THR A 297 -25.52 0.40 -5.58
C THR A 297 -26.26 1.21 -4.52
N GLY A 298 -25.56 2.12 -3.82
CA GLY A 298 -26.06 2.82 -2.64
C GLY A 298 -26.22 1.94 -1.41
N ALA A 299 -25.81 0.66 -1.47
CA ALA A 299 -25.94 -0.26 -0.35
C ALA A 299 -24.94 0.06 0.77
N GLU A 300 -25.42 0.17 2.00
CA GLU A 300 -24.57 0.34 3.17
C GLU A 300 -23.97 -0.98 3.63
N ILE A 301 -22.70 -0.94 4.01
CA ILE A 301 -22.00 -2.01 4.69
C ILE A 301 -22.44 -1.98 6.16
N PRO A 302 -23.08 -3.04 6.67
CA PRO A 302 -23.53 -3.07 8.05
C PRO A 302 -22.32 -3.06 8.99
N LEU A 303 -22.34 -2.15 9.97
CA LEU A 303 -21.29 -2.06 10.98
C LEU A 303 -21.62 -2.91 12.20
N PHE A 304 -20.63 -3.64 12.69
CA PHE A 304 -20.66 -4.27 14.01
C PHE A 304 -20.45 -3.23 15.11
N ALA A 305 -19.44 -2.37 14.92
CA ALA A 305 -19.05 -1.36 15.89
C ALA A 305 -18.46 -0.14 15.18
N THR A 306 -18.52 0.99 15.87
CA THR A 306 -17.70 2.17 15.60
C THR A 306 -16.81 2.32 16.81
N TYR A 307 -15.49 2.22 16.62
CA TYR A 307 -14.53 2.43 17.70
C TYR A 307 -13.85 3.77 17.55
N TRP A 308 -13.57 4.45 18.65
CA TRP A 308 -12.76 5.66 18.65
C TRP A 308 -12.03 5.89 19.96
N ASP A 309 -10.97 6.70 19.93
CA ASP A 309 -10.24 7.09 21.13
C ASP A 309 -11.13 7.74 22.19
N GLY A 310 -11.05 7.28 23.44
CA GLY A 310 -11.89 7.79 24.53
C GLY A 310 -13.37 7.44 24.40
N GLY A 311 -13.72 6.50 23.53
CA GLY A 311 -15.07 6.00 23.30
C GLY A 311 -15.75 5.37 24.52
N PRO A 312 -17.03 4.97 24.39
CA PRO A 312 -17.87 4.59 25.52
C PRO A 312 -17.49 3.25 26.14
N THR A 313 -16.74 2.39 25.44
CA THR A 313 -16.33 1.09 25.98
C THR A 313 -15.05 1.19 26.82
N PRO A 314 -14.84 0.27 27.78
CA PRO A 314 -13.59 0.22 28.53
C PRO A 314 -12.34 0.06 27.66
N HIS A 315 -12.44 -0.66 26.53
CA HIS A 315 -11.31 -0.87 25.63
C HIS A 315 -10.91 0.43 24.92
N GLU A 316 -11.87 1.19 24.43
CA GLU A 316 -11.59 2.51 23.84
C GLU A 316 -10.97 3.47 24.86
N GLN A 317 -11.42 3.43 26.13
CA GLN A 317 -10.85 4.23 27.22
C GLN A 317 -9.44 3.79 27.65
N MET A 318 -9.00 2.60 27.26
CA MET A 318 -7.65 2.10 27.54
C MET A 318 -6.62 2.53 26.48
N GLY A 319 -7.02 3.24 25.42
CA GLY A 319 -6.11 3.71 24.36
C GLY A 319 -5.89 2.71 23.21
N TYR A 320 -6.76 1.71 23.05
CA TYR A 320 -6.66 0.77 21.92
C TYR A 320 -6.92 1.41 20.54
N MET A 321 -7.43 2.64 20.55
CA MET A 321 -7.78 3.43 19.37
C MET A 321 -7.11 4.81 19.41
N ASP A 322 -5.94 4.93 20.06
CA ASP A 322 -5.23 6.22 20.28
C ASP A 322 -5.30 7.13 19.05
N ASP A 323 -5.96 8.28 19.16
CA ASP A 323 -6.16 9.25 18.07
C ASP A 323 -6.89 8.76 16.79
N HIS A 324 -7.59 7.63 16.82
CA HIS A 324 -8.28 7.05 15.66
C HIS A 324 -9.79 6.89 15.82
N ILE A 325 -10.46 6.75 14.67
CA ILE A 325 -11.83 6.24 14.51
C ILE A 325 -11.78 5.04 13.56
N ALA A 326 -12.50 3.96 13.86
CA ALA A 326 -12.65 2.79 13.01
C ALA A 326 -14.14 2.43 12.83
N PHE A 327 -14.54 2.19 11.59
CA PHE A 327 -15.82 1.53 11.31
C PHE A 327 -15.55 0.05 11.08
N VAL A 328 -15.96 -0.78 12.04
CA VAL A 328 -15.75 -2.23 11.99
C VAL A 328 -16.98 -2.88 11.38
N PRO A 329 -16.90 -3.46 10.16
CA PRO A 329 -18.04 -4.11 9.53
C PRO A 329 -18.50 -5.35 10.29
N ALA A 330 -19.75 -5.75 10.04
CA ALA A 330 -20.32 -6.97 10.62
C ALA A 330 -19.49 -8.21 10.26
N PRO A 331 -19.22 -9.14 11.20
CA PRO A 331 -18.61 -10.43 10.90
C PRO A 331 -19.28 -11.15 9.72
N GLY A 332 -18.48 -11.77 8.86
CA GLY A 332 -18.94 -12.49 7.67
C GLY A 332 -19.29 -11.61 6.48
N THR A 333 -19.14 -10.29 6.59
CA THR A 333 -19.22 -9.39 5.43
C THR A 333 -17.94 -9.46 4.58
N SER A 334 -18.07 -9.07 3.31
CA SER A 334 -16.97 -8.82 2.39
C SER A 334 -17.40 -7.69 1.46
N LEU A 335 -16.44 -6.93 0.96
CA LEU A 335 -16.69 -5.96 -0.09
C LEU A 335 -16.75 -6.67 -1.45
N GLU A 336 -17.52 -6.09 -2.37
CA GLU A 336 -17.50 -6.43 -3.79
C GLU A 336 -16.33 -5.70 -4.46
N THR A 337 -16.14 -5.87 -5.76
CA THR A 337 -15.23 -5.03 -6.55
C THR A 337 -15.98 -3.78 -6.99
N ALA A 338 -15.90 -2.68 -6.24
CA ALA A 338 -16.70 -1.47 -6.48
C ALA A 338 -16.03 -0.23 -5.90
N LEU A 339 -16.55 0.95 -6.24
CA LEU A 339 -16.24 2.18 -5.52
C LEU A 339 -17.01 2.23 -4.20
N TYR A 340 -16.30 2.44 -3.11
CA TYR A 340 -16.86 2.61 -1.77
C TYR A 340 -16.59 4.02 -1.26
N GLU A 341 -17.54 4.57 -0.51
CA GLU A 341 -17.41 5.85 0.17
C GLU A 341 -17.61 5.64 1.67
N VAL A 342 -16.78 6.31 2.46
CA VAL A 342 -16.87 6.38 3.91
C VAL A 342 -17.17 7.81 4.31
N THR A 343 -18.16 7.99 5.18
CA THR A 343 -18.47 9.26 5.82
C THR A 343 -18.35 9.06 7.33
N MET A 344 -17.42 9.75 7.98
CA MET A 344 -17.26 9.76 9.43
C MET A 344 -17.60 11.13 9.98
N ASN A 345 -18.56 11.19 10.90
CA ASN A 345 -18.93 12.38 11.66
C ASN A 345 -18.44 12.20 13.09
N ALA A 346 -17.78 13.21 13.64
CA ALA A 346 -17.36 13.22 15.04
C ALA A 346 -17.29 14.66 15.57
N THR A 347 -17.29 14.81 16.89
CA THR A 347 -16.85 16.05 17.53
C THR A 347 -15.34 15.95 17.76
N VAL A 348 -14.54 16.79 17.09
CA VAL A 348 -13.07 16.82 17.21
C VAL A 348 -12.66 18.16 17.81
N GLY A 349 -11.92 18.14 18.92
CA GLY A 349 -11.49 19.36 19.61
C GLY A 349 -12.67 20.25 20.07
N GLY A 350 -13.87 19.68 20.22
CA GLY A 350 -15.09 20.39 20.60
C GLY A 350 -15.93 20.93 19.43
N ALA A 351 -15.52 20.71 18.17
CA ALA A 351 -16.26 21.12 16.98
C ALA A 351 -16.82 19.89 16.23
N PRO A 352 -18.09 19.91 15.77
CA PRO A 352 -18.59 18.89 14.84
C PRO A 352 -17.83 18.96 13.52
N THR A 353 -17.28 17.82 13.10
CA THR A 353 -16.48 17.67 11.88
C THR A 353 -16.93 16.43 11.12
N THR A 354 -17.00 16.56 9.80
CA THR A 354 -17.32 15.46 8.88
C THR A 354 -16.12 15.20 7.98
N TYR A 355 -15.69 13.95 7.92
CA TYR A 355 -14.67 13.44 7.02
C TYR A 355 -15.35 12.53 5.99
N ARG A 356 -15.04 12.72 4.71
CA ARG A 356 -15.54 11.89 3.62
C ARG A 356 -14.40 11.54 2.70
N TRP A 357 -14.31 10.28 2.34
CA TRP A 357 -13.38 9.82 1.31
C TRP A 357 -13.93 8.59 0.64
N ARG A 358 -13.32 8.21 -0.48
CA ARG A 358 -13.69 7.03 -1.23
C ARG A 358 -12.47 6.19 -1.58
N PHE A 359 -12.68 4.93 -1.93
CA PHE A 359 -11.65 4.03 -2.42
C PHE A 359 -12.30 2.92 -3.25
N ARG A 360 -11.54 2.30 -4.14
CA ARG A 360 -12.01 1.20 -4.97
C ARG A 360 -11.38 -0.12 -4.55
N THR A 361 -12.22 -1.11 -4.28
CA THR A 361 -11.83 -2.48 -3.92
C THR A 361 -11.71 -3.36 -5.17
N GLY A 362 -10.73 -4.27 -5.23
CA GLY A 362 -10.45 -5.06 -6.44
C GLY A 362 -10.05 -4.19 -7.66
N ARG A 363 -9.70 -4.71 -8.84
CA ARG A 363 -10.25 -5.85 -9.61
C ARG A 363 -9.52 -7.19 -9.39
N SER A 364 -10.24 -8.31 -9.29
CA SER A 364 -9.59 -9.62 -9.31
C SER A 364 -9.33 -10.05 -10.74
N LEU A 365 -8.06 -9.98 -11.15
CA LEU A 365 -7.60 -10.79 -12.28
C LEU A 365 -7.53 -12.26 -11.84
N PRO A 366 -7.69 -13.23 -12.74
CA PRO A 366 -7.66 -14.65 -12.42
C PRO A 366 -6.26 -15.06 -11.93
N ASP A 367 -6.16 -15.83 -10.85
CA ASP A 367 -4.91 -16.51 -10.47
C ASP A 367 -4.77 -17.80 -11.28
N VAL A 368 -4.42 -17.62 -12.55
CA VAL A 368 -4.19 -18.71 -13.48
C VAL A 368 -2.68 -18.95 -13.62
N GLY A 369 -2.26 -20.19 -13.34
CA GLY A 369 -0.86 -20.58 -13.44
C GLY A 369 -0.35 -20.52 -14.88
N CYS A 370 0.97 -20.46 -15.08
CA CYS A 370 1.60 -20.32 -16.41
C CYS A 370 1.44 -21.51 -17.38
N ASP A 371 0.56 -22.47 -17.08
CA ASP A 371 0.23 -23.65 -17.90
C ASP A 371 -1.29 -23.92 -17.87
N ASP A 372 -2.09 -22.87 -17.72
CA ASP A 372 -3.55 -22.91 -17.60
C ASP A 372 -4.26 -23.22 -18.93
N LEU A 373 -3.72 -22.72 -20.05
CA LEU A 373 -4.26 -22.92 -21.41
C LEU A 373 -3.40 -23.88 -22.26
N GLY A 374 -2.28 -24.36 -21.72
CA GLY A 374 -1.27 -25.13 -22.44
C GLY A 374 -0.44 -24.26 -23.42
N MET A 375 0.35 -24.90 -24.29
CA MET A 375 1.25 -24.22 -25.24
C MET A 375 0.51 -23.63 -26.46
N ILE A 376 -0.32 -22.62 -26.25
CA ILE A 376 -1.13 -21.97 -27.31
C ILE A 376 -0.40 -20.83 -28.03
N ASN A 377 0.91 -20.92 -28.22
CA ASN A 377 1.76 -19.79 -28.65
C ASN A 377 2.02 -19.68 -30.17
N THR A 378 1.34 -20.47 -31.02
CA THR A 378 1.52 -20.46 -32.48
C THR A 378 0.19 -20.52 -33.21
N MET A 379 0.16 -20.15 -34.50
CA MET A 379 -1.06 -20.30 -35.32
C MET A 379 -1.55 -21.75 -35.45
N GLU A 380 -0.67 -22.73 -35.29
CA GLU A 380 -1.03 -24.16 -35.31
C GLU A 380 -1.64 -24.62 -33.98
N THR A 381 -1.17 -24.06 -32.86
CA THR A 381 -1.62 -24.39 -31.50
C THR A 381 -2.68 -23.45 -30.94
N ALA A 382 -3.11 -22.46 -31.73
CA ALA A 382 -4.00 -21.39 -31.29
C ALA A 382 -5.33 -21.91 -30.71
N HIS A 383 -5.77 -21.32 -29.60
CA HIS A 383 -7.06 -21.65 -28.99
C HIS A 383 -8.22 -21.03 -29.79
N GLY A 384 -9.17 -21.86 -30.23
CA GLY A 384 -10.33 -21.40 -30.99
C GLY A 384 -11.45 -20.89 -30.09
N ILE A 385 -11.93 -19.66 -30.32
CA ILE A 385 -13.05 -19.05 -29.59
C ILE A 385 -14.02 -18.39 -30.57
N GLU A 386 -15.33 -18.58 -30.40
CA GLU A 386 -16.37 -17.92 -31.21
C GLU A 386 -16.94 -16.68 -30.49
N THR A 387 -17.32 -16.84 -29.22
CA THR A 387 -17.71 -15.79 -28.26
C THR A 387 -17.47 -16.30 -26.84
N GLY A 388 -17.33 -15.42 -25.86
CA GLY A 388 -17.20 -15.77 -24.45
C GLY A 388 -15.97 -15.14 -23.81
N SER A 389 -15.58 -15.63 -22.64
CA SER A 389 -14.44 -15.12 -21.88
C SER A 389 -13.47 -16.23 -21.51
N ILE A 390 -12.20 -15.88 -21.48
CA ILE A 390 -11.10 -16.76 -21.10
C ILE A 390 -10.22 -16.01 -20.09
N ASP A 391 -9.91 -16.69 -19.00
CA ASP A 391 -8.91 -16.26 -18.03
C ASP A 391 -7.55 -16.76 -18.50
N GLY A 392 -6.53 -15.89 -18.59
CA GLY A 392 -5.22 -16.25 -19.11
C GLY A 392 -4.07 -15.49 -18.45
N ARG A 393 -2.83 -15.92 -18.69
CA ARG A 393 -1.64 -15.24 -18.20
C ARG A 393 -0.46 -15.31 -19.18
N ILE A 394 0.10 -14.16 -19.51
CA ILE A 394 1.36 -14.05 -20.24
C ILE A 394 2.53 -14.34 -19.30
N CYS A 395 3.31 -15.38 -19.61
CA CYS A 395 4.45 -15.80 -18.80
C CYS A 395 5.81 -15.83 -19.51
N GLU A 396 5.88 -16.27 -20.76
CA GLU A 396 7.17 -16.32 -21.48
C GLU A 396 6.94 -16.09 -22.96
N PHE A 397 5.87 -16.68 -23.47
CA PHE A 397 5.41 -16.50 -24.82
C PHE A 397 4.01 -15.88 -24.80
N ALA A 398 3.68 -15.27 -25.92
CA ALA A 398 2.37 -14.69 -26.14
C ALA A 398 1.34 -15.79 -26.46
N ASP A 399 0.10 -15.56 -26.07
CA ASP A 399 -1.01 -16.49 -26.26
C ASP A 399 -1.70 -16.22 -27.60
N MET A 400 -1.83 -17.26 -28.42
CA MET A 400 -2.44 -17.20 -29.74
C MET A 400 -3.86 -17.75 -29.70
N TYR A 401 -4.79 -16.98 -30.25
CA TYR A 401 -6.20 -17.32 -30.36
C TYR A 401 -6.68 -17.24 -31.80
N ARG A 402 -7.76 -17.96 -32.10
CA ARG A 402 -8.43 -17.92 -33.41
C ARG A 402 -9.91 -17.62 -33.26
N VAL A 403 -10.39 -16.61 -33.98
CA VAL A 403 -11.84 -16.35 -34.06
C VAL A 403 -12.49 -17.38 -34.96
N THR A 404 -13.35 -18.19 -34.36
CA THR A 404 -14.14 -19.22 -35.05
C THR A 404 -15.54 -18.71 -35.39
N GLY A 405 -16.34 -19.51 -36.11
CA GLY A 405 -17.65 -19.08 -36.61
C GLY A 405 -17.59 -18.37 -37.97
N SER A 406 -18.56 -17.52 -38.26
CA SER A 406 -18.76 -16.90 -39.59
C SER A 406 -18.84 -15.36 -39.60
N SER A 407 -18.85 -14.71 -38.43
CA SER A 407 -18.91 -13.25 -38.29
C SER A 407 -17.64 -12.68 -37.66
N THR A 408 -17.29 -11.46 -38.03
CA THR A 408 -16.28 -10.63 -37.35
C THR A 408 -16.67 -10.42 -35.88
N ARG A 409 -15.69 -10.39 -34.98
CA ARG A 409 -15.84 -10.25 -33.52
C ARG A 409 -15.03 -9.08 -32.96
N THR A 410 -15.50 -8.51 -31.86
CA THR A 410 -14.70 -7.60 -31.02
C THR A 410 -13.98 -8.43 -29.97
N VAL A 411 -12.69 -8.16 -29.79
CA VAL A 411 -11.81 -8.82 -28.83
C VAL A 411 -11.27 -7.77 -27.88
N ARG A 412 -11.40 -8.01 -26.58
CA ARG A 412 -10.94 -7.11 -25.51
C ARG A 412 -10.17 -7.88 -24.46
N ILE A 413 -9.09 -7.32 -23.94
CA ILE A 413 -8.41 -7.81 -22.73
C ILE A 413 -8.48 -6.76 -21.62
N GLU A 414 -8.65 -7.21 -20.38
CA GLU A 414 -8.48 -6.41 -19.18
C GLU A 414 -7.33 -7.01 -18.35
N PHE A 415 -6.42 -6.15 -17.90
CA PHE A 415 -5.22 -6.52 -17.15
C PHE A 415 -4.81 -5.35 -16.27
N GLU A 416 -3.82 -5.55 -15.41
CA GLU A 416 -3.26 -4.48 -14.60
C GLU A 416 -1.99 -3.97 -15.29
N HIS A 417 -2.03 -2.80 -15.92
CA HIS A 417 -0.88 -2.24 -16.64
C HIS A 417 0.33 -2.05 -15.71
N GLY A 418 0.07 -1.79 -14.41
CA GLY A 418 1.11 -1.74 -13.38
C GLY A 418 1.81 -3.08 -13.09
N GLU A 419 1.20 -4.21 -13.44
CA GLU A 419 1.77 -5.57 -13.30
C GLU A 419 2.45 -6.05 -14.60
N GLY A 420 2.16 -5.40 -15.72
CA GLY A 420 2.77 -5.64 -17.02
C GLY A 420 1.92 -5.10 -18.16
N ASP A 421 2.55 -4.42 -19.11
CA ASP A 421 1.85 -3.83 -20.26
C ASP A 421 1.50 -4.90 -21.29
N LEU A 422 0.22 -5.22 -21.45
CA LEU A 422 -0.26 -6.25 -22.37
C LEU A 422 -1.00 -5.63 -23.55
N ASP A 423 -0.70 -6.10 -24.75
CA ASP A 423 -1.24 -5.62 -26.02
C ASP A 423 -1.93 -6.74 -26.81
N LEU A 424 -2.70 -6.33 -27.82
CA LEU A 424 -3.34 -7.20 -28.80
C LEU A 424 -2.82 -6.93 -30.21
N VAL A 425 -2.57 -8.00 -30.96
CA VAL A 425 -2.34 -7.92 -32.42
C VAL A 425 -3.28 -8.86 -33.17
N ALA A 426 -3.87 -8.39 -34.26
CA ALA A 426 -4.73 -9.15 -35.16
C ALA A 426 -3.96 -9.59 -36.40
N LEU A 427 -4.07 -10.87 -36.75
CA LEU A 427 -3.37 -11.50 -37.87
C LEU A 427 -4.35 -12.12 -38.86
N ASP A 428 -4.09 -12.00 -40.16
CA ASP A 428 -4.86 -12.71 -41.18
C ASP A 428 -4.55 -14.22 -41.23
N ALA A 429 -5.27 -14.97 -42.05
CA ALA A 429 -5.08 -16.42 -42.19
C ALA A 429 -3.68 -16.84 -42.70
N SER A 430 -2.89 -15.91 -43.23
CA SER A 430 -1.50 -16.14 -43.66
C SER A 430 -0.47 -15.73 -42.60
N GLY A 431 -0.92 -15.15 -41.48
CA GLY A 431 -0.08 -14.65 -40.40
C GLY A 431 0.39 -13.21 -40.58
N ALA A 432 -0.16 -12.47 -41.57
CA ALA A 432 0.17 -11.06 -41.75
C ALA A 432 -0.62 -10.19 -40.75
N GLU A 433 0.04 -9.24 -40.11
CA GLU A 433 -0.60 -8.28 -39.21
C GLU A 433 -1.58 -7.39 -39.97
N VAL A 434 -2.80 -7.27 -39.42
CA VAL A 434 -3.89 -6.47 -39.98
C VAL A 434 -4.47 -5.45 -39.00
N GLY A 435 -3.99 -5.43 -37.75
CA GLY A 435 -4.35 -4.44 -36.73
C GLY A 435 -3.63 -4.70 -35.40
N MET A 436 -3.50 -3.67 -34.57
CA MET A 436 -2.83 -3.75 -33.27
C MET A 436 -3.44 -2.72 -32.31
N SER A 437 -3.56 -3.08 -31.04
CA SER A 437 -3.84 -2.15 -29.94
C SER A 437 -2.51 -1.67 -29.35
N ASN A 438 -2.41 -0.38 -29.01
CA ASN A 438 -1.20 0.23 -28.45
C ASN A 438 -1.60 1.25 -27.37
N GLY A 439 -2.65 0.94 -26.60
CA GLY A 439 -2.99 1.74 -25.44
C GLY A 439 -1.94 1.55 -24.33
N GLN A 440 -2.08 2.32 -23.26
CA GLN A 440 -1.25 2.17 -22.06
C GLN A 440 -2.14 2.18 -20.81
N GLY A 441 -3.37 1.69 -20.97
CA GLY A 441 -4.36 1.60 -19.91
C GLY A 441 -4.58 0.15 -19.50
N ASN A 442 -5.42 -0.08 -18.48
CA ASN A 442 -5.76 -1.42 -17.99
C ASN A 442 -6.70 -2.20 -18.94
N THR A 443 -6.79 -1.82 -20.21
CA THR A 443 -7.70 -2.40 -21.20
C THR A 443 -7.22 -2.16 -22.63
N GLU A 444 -7.21 -3.21 -23.44
CA GLU A 444 -6.92 -3.14 -24.87
C GLU A 444 -8.03 -3.81 -25.70
N GLU A 445 -8.29 -3.32 -26.91
CA GLU A 445 -9.39 -3.78 -27.77
C GLU A 445 -9.08 -3.71 -29.27
N LEU A 446 -9.55 -4.71 -30.03
CA LEU A 446 -9.53 -4.70 -31.50
C LEU A 446 -10.68 -5.53 -32.14
N THR A 447 -10.84 -5.42 -33.46
CA THR A 447 -11.83 -6.19 -34.22
C THR A 447 -11.15 -7.24 -35.13
N VAL A 448 -11.61 -8.49 -35.09
CA VAL A 448 -11.00 -9.62 -35.83
C VAL A 448 -12.03 -10.33 -36.69
N ALA A 449 -11.72 -10.54 -37.98
CA ALA A 449 -12.60 -11.24 -38.90
C ALA A 449 -12.71 -12.74 -38.58
N ALA A 450 -13.85 -13.36 -38.92
CA ALA A 450 -14.01 -14.80 -38.77
C ALA A 450 -12.92 -15.57 -39.53
N GLY A 451 -12.27 -16.50 -38.85
CA GLY A 451 -11.21 -17.34 -39.39
C GLY A 451 -9.79 -16.75 -39.31
N ASN A 452 -9.66 -15.48 -38.90
CA ASN A 452 -8.40 -14.83 -38.58
C ASN A 452 -8.00 -15.09 -37.12
N PHE A 453 -6.79 -14.64 -36.76
CA PHE A 453 -6.15 -14.88 -35.47
C PHE A 453 -5.96 -13.56 -34.72
N PHE A 454 -5.76 -13.68 -33.41
CA PHE A 454 -5.24 -12.59 -32.59
C PHE A 454 -4.32 -13.15 -31.51
N GLN A 455 -3.42 -12.29 -31.04
CA GLN A 455 -2.42 -12.64 -30.04
C GLN A 455 -2.47 -11.65 -28.90
N VAL A 456 -2.48 -12.17 -27.67
CA VAL A 456 -2.26 -11.41 -26.44
C VAL A 456 -0.77 -11.51 -26.13
N PHE A 457 -0.07 -10.39 -25.99
CA PHE A 457 1.36 -10.38 -25.73
C PHE A 457 1.73 -9.28 -24.76
N GLY A 458 2.87 -9.43 -24.08
CA GLY A 458 3.41 -8.34 -23.28
C GLY A 458 4.31 -7.42 -24.10
N PHE A 459 4.03 -6.13 -24.07
CA PHE A 459 4.90 -5.12 -24.65
C PHE A 459 6.28 -5.17 -23.99
N GLY A 460 7.34 -5.16 -24.78
CA GLY A 460 8.71 -5.27 -24.28
C GLY A 460 9.00 -6.58 -23.52
N GLY A 461 8.16 -7.61 -23.66
CA GLY A 461 8.29 -8.88 -22.93
C GLY A 461 7.63 -8.88 -21.56
N ALA A 462 6.70 -7.96 -21.29
CA ALA A 462 5.92 -7.95 -20.07
C ALA A 462 5.13 -9.26 -19.85
N MET A 463 4.83 -9.55 -18.59
CA MET A 463 4.06 -10.70 -18.16
C MET A 463 2.87 -10.18 -17.35
N GLY A 464 1.75 -10.90 -17.33
CA GLY A 464 0.57 -10.43 -16.61
C GLY A 464 -0.62 -11.36 -16.77
N ALA A 465 -1.44 -11.45 -15.72
CA ALA A 465 -2.75 -12.09 -15.82
C ALA A 465 -3.70 -11.14 -16.57
N TYR A 466 -4.61 -11.71 -17.34
CA TYR A 466 -5.61 -10.96 -18.08
C TYR A 466 -6.93 -11.73 -18.13
N ILE A 467 -8.00 -10.99 -18.38
CA ILE A 467 -9.31 -11.53 -18.75
C ILE A 467 -9.56 -11.16 -20.19
N LEU A 468 -9.66 -12.16 -21.05
CA LEU A 468 -10.04 -12.03 -22.46
C LEU A 468 -11.57 -12.11 -22.59
N THR A 469 -12.16 -11.24 -23.42
CA THR A 469 -13.57 -11.28 -23.81
C THR A 469 -13.71 -11.16 -25.32
N VAL A 470 -14.54 -12.02 -25.93
CA VAL A 470 -14.86 -12.04 -27.36
C VAL A 470 -16.37 -11.93 -27.56
N GLU A 471 -16.83 -10.91 -28.28
CA GLU A 471 -18.25 -10.58 -28.51
C GLU A 471 -18.63 -10.58 -30.01
#